data_AF-A0A7M5UHT6-F1
#
_entry.id   AF-A0A7M5UHT6-F1
#
_cell.length_a   1.000
_cell.length_b   1.000
_cell.length_c   1.000
_cell.angle_alpha   90.00
_cell.angle_beta   90.00
_cell.angle_gamma   90.00
#
_symmetry.space_group_name_H-M   'P 1'
#
loop_
_entity.id
_entity.type
_entity.pdbx_description
1 polymer ?
#
loop_
_entity_poly.entity_id
_entity_poly.type
_entity_poly.pdbx_seq_one_letter_code
_entity_poly.pdbx_strand_id
1 'polypeptide(L)'
;MAVQWIFYAIAGSRTSRKSFFQICSQNYHIHNLVMALRTFSFAKNFVPTILPRMMSSEAGSGSGKGGGSGGSIRDAGGAFGKMEAAHEDQYFRKLQADLLAKIKREHQEQALYHDDEISFHNDAINRHKEAIDRHKLLKSQHEATLRQHDGDEKQEIYNERNGRKK
;
A
#
# COMPACT_ATOMS: atom_id res chain seq x y z
N MET A 1 -56.46 53.14 2.10
CA MET A 1 -56.06 53.63 0.76
C MET A 1 -54.63 53.17 0.53
N ALA A 2 -54.45 51.95 0.03
CA ALA A 2 -54.06 51.67 -1.36
C ALA A 2 -52.51 51.58 -1.46
N VAL A 3 -51.85 50.50 -1.86
CA VAL A 3 -52.21 49.20 -2.45
C VAL A 3 -51.09 48.21 -2.11
N GLN A 4 -51.48 46.94 -2.02
CA GLN A 4 -50.74 45.69 -1.87
C GLN A 4 -49.72 45.41 -3.01
N TRP A 5 -48.97 44.29 -2.84
CA TRP A 5 -48.13 43.51 -3.79
C TRP A 5 -46.64 43.93 -3.81
N ILE A 6 -45.67 43.10 -3.44
CA ILE A 6 -45.41 41.70 -3.86
C ILE A 6 -44.76 40.89 -2.70
N PHE A 7 -45.37 39.74 -2.36
CA PHE A 7 -44.77 38.39 -2.15
C PHE A 7 -43.21 38.32 -2.06
N TYR A 8 -42.48 37.60 -1.20
CA TYR A 8 -42.70 36.33 -0.51
C TYR A 8 -41.48 36.04 0.39
N ALA A 9 -41.67 35.11 1.33
CA ALA A 9 -40.73 34.45 2.25
C ALA A 9 -39.28 34.22 1.72
N ILE A 10 -38.24 34.26 2.55
CA ILE A 10 -37.88 33.21 3.52
C ILE A 10 -37.14 33.80 4.74
N ALA A 11 -37.54 33.31 5.91
CA ALA A 11 -36.98 33.41 7.26
C ALA A 11 -35.45 33.63 7.31
N GLY A 12 -34.87 34.36 8.27
CA GLY A 12 -35.22 34.46 9.67
C GLY A 12 -33.91 34.61 10.45
N SER A 13 -33.64 35.86 10.84
CA SER A 13 -32.99 36.28 12.09
C SER A 13 -32.09 35.32 12.89
N ARG A 14 -30.85 35.81 13.08
CA ARG A 14 -30.16 36.04 14.37
C ARG A 14 -29.52 34.88 15.14
N THR A 15 -28.18 34.96 15.14
CA THR A 15 -27.24 34.94 16.29
C THR A 15 -27.13 33.69 17.16
N SER A 16 -25.94 33.06 17.17
CA SER A 16 -24.93 33.25 18.24
C SER A 16 -23.91 32.11 18.25
N ARG A 17 -22.62 32.49 18.19
CA ARG A 17 -21.42 31.81 18.71
C ARG A 17 -21.47 30.28 18.82
N LYS A 18 -20.87 29.57 17.86
CA LYS A 18 -20.06 28.36 18.12
C LYS A 18 -18.84 28.32 17.20
N SER A 19 -17.68 28.50 17.83
CA SER A 19 -16.35 27.98 17.48
C SER A 19 -15.89 28.03 16.01
N PHE A 20 -14.97 28.97 15.79
CA PHE A 20 -13.94 29.06 14.74
C PHE A 20 -13.06 27.78 14.57
N PHE A 21 -13.38 26.70 15.28
CA PHE A 21 -12.65 25.42 15.27
C PHE A 21 -13.37 24.31 14.49
N GLN A 22 -14.57 24.57 13.94
CA GLN A 22 -15.39 23.56 13.27
C GLN A 22 -15.40 23.66 11.73
N ILE A 23 -14.77 24.67 11.12
CA ILE A 23 -14.72 24.81 9.65
C ILE A 23 -13.55 24.01 9.03
N CYS A 24 -12.62 23.48 9.82
CA CYS A 24 -11.48 22.68 9.32
C CYS A 24 -11.73 21.17 9.18
N SER A 25 -12.88 20.63 9.59
CA SER A 25 -13.09 19.16 9.63
C SER A 25 -14.02 18.61 8.53
N GLN A 26 -14.35 19.38 7.50
CA GLN A 26 -15.23 18.92 6.41
C GLN A 26 -14.73 19.23 4.98
N ASN A 27 -13.43 19.48 4.78
CA ASN A 27 -12.87 19.77 3.46
C ASN A 27 -11.69 18.88 3.04
N TYR A 28 -11.73 17.59 3.36
CA TYR A 28 -10.82 16.61 2.76
C TYR A 28 -11.54 15.28 2.50
N HIS A 29 -12.53 15.27 1.59
CA HIS A 29 -13.00 13.99 1.05
C HIS A 29 -13.48 13.99 -0.41
N ILE A 30 -13.39 15.09 -1.19
CA ILE A 30 -13.78 15.03 -2.62
C ILE A 30 -12.86 15.87 -3.53
N HIS A 31 -11.55 15.78 -3.34
CA HIS A 31 -10.59 16.34 -4.31
C HIS A 31 -9.45 15.38 -4.71
N ASN A 32 -9.71 14.06 -4.70
CA ASN A 32 -8.78 13.06 -5.25
C ASN A 32 -9.41 12.18 -6.37
N LEU A 33 -10.49 12.64 -7.01
CA LEU A 33 -11.10 11.92 -8.14
C LEU A 33 -11.24 12.75 -9.44
N VAL A 34 -10.80 14.02 -9.47
CA VAL A 34 -10.86 14.89 -10.67
C VAL A 34 -9.48 15.39 -11.09
N MET A 35 -8.43 14.63 -10.77
CA MET A 35 -7.07 14.80 -11.31
C MET A 35 -6.53 13.48 -11.85
N ALA A 36 -7.37 12.71 -12.56
CA ALA A 36 -6.98 11.43 -13.15
C ALA A 36 -7.47 11.24 -14.60
N LEU A 37 -8.04 12.26 -15.25
CA LEU A 37 -8.67 12.08 -16.57
C LEU A 37 -8.35 13.18 -17.60
N ARG A 38 -7.22 13.90 -17.50
CA ARG A 38 -6.98 14.99 -18.48
C ARG A 38 -5.57 15.22 -19.03
N THR A 39 -4.65 14.25 -18.97
CA THR A 39 -3.37 14.34 -19.69
C THR A 39 -2.82 12.98 -20.11
N PHE A 40 -3.55 12.25 -20.95
CA PHE A 40 -2.98 11.09 -21.64
C PHE A 40 -3.48 11.01 -23.08
N SER A 41 -3.07 11.98 -23.90
CA SER A 41 -3.11 11.82 -25.34
C SER A 41 -1.97 12.60 -25.97
N PHE A 42 -1.23 11.91 -26.85
CA PHE A 42 -0.11 12.38 -27.66
C PHE A 42 1.27 12.52 -27.00
N ALA A 43 1.79 11.38 -26.52
CA ALA A 43 3.21 11.06 -26.66
C ALA A 43 3.36 9.61 -27.17
N LYS A 44 2.76 9.33 -28.33
CA LYS A 44 3.18 8.21 -29.17
C LYS A 44 4.30 8.74 -30.05
N ASN A 45 5.40 8.00 -30.14
CA ASN A 45 6.60 8.25 -30.98
C ASN A 45 7.80 8.88 -30.26
N PHE A 46 8.30 8.25 -29.20
CA PHE A 46 9.76 8.12 -29.03
C PHE A 46 10.10 6.96 -28.09
N VAL A 47 9.75 5.74 -28.50
CA VAL A 47 10.44 4.56 -27.95
C VAL A 47 11.73 4.45 -28.76
N PRO A 48 12.93 4.58 -28.16
CA PRO A 48 14.13 4.16 -28.88
C PRO A 48 13.98 2.65 -29.05
N THR A 49 13.63 2.22 -30.26
CA THR A 49 13.75 0.83 -30.67
C THR A 49 15.20 0.44 -30.44
N ILE A 50 15.47 -0.27 -29.34
CA ILE A 50 16.72 -1.00 -29.14
C ILE A 50 16.69 -2.07 -30.23
N LEU A 51 17.25 -1.75 -31.38
CA LEU A 51 17.53 -2.75 -32.40
C LEU A 51 18.42 -3.80 -31.71
N PRO A 52 18.02 -5.08 -31.64
CA PRO A 52 19.00 -6.12 -31.36
C PRO A 52 20.03 -6.00 -32.49
N ARG A 53 21.22 -5.52 -32.15
CA ARG A 53 22.35 -5.52 -33.07
C ARG A 53 22.62 -6.98 -33.38
N MET A 54 22.09 -7.47 -34.50
CA MET A 54 22.39 -8.80 -35.01
C MET A 54 23.86 -8.78 -35.39
N MET A 55 24.72 -9.22 -34.47
CA MET A 55 26.15 -9.41 -34.74
C MET A 55 26.31 -10.68 -35.55
N SER A 56 26.04 -10.57 -36.85
CA SER A 56 26.45 -11.55 -37.85
C SER A 56 27.91 -11.28 -38.23
N SER A 57 28.80 -11.36 -37.24
CA SER A 57 30.24 -11.42 -37.45
C SER A 57 30.78 -12.57 -36.62
N GLU A 58 31.62 -13.39 -37.23
CA GLU A 58 32.10 -14.63 -36.63
C GLU A 58 32.98 -14.32 -35.42
N ALA A 59 32.54 -14.74 -34.22
CA ALA A 59 33.28 -14.51 -32.98
C ALA A 59 34.71 -15.08 -33.10
N GLY A 60 35.71 -14.24 -32.85
CA GLY A 60 37.13 -14.62 -32.96
C GLY A 60 37.77 -14.49 -34.36
N SER A 61 37.15 -13.78 -35.31
CA SER A 61 37.68 -13.63 -36.69
C SER A 61 38.73 -12.52 -36.90
N GLY A 62 39.45 -12.08 -35.87
CA GLY A 62 40.50 -11.05 -36.04
C GLY A 62 40.02 -9.59 -35.93
N SER A 63 40.98 -8.67 -35.87
CA SER A 63 40.79 -7.24 -35.62
C SER A 63 39.73 -6.61 -36.53
N GLY A 64 38.78 -5.87 -35.95
CA GLY A 64 37.79 -5.06 -36.68
C GLY A 64 36.39 -5.66 -36.83
N LYS A 65 36.11 -6.85 -36.29
CA LYS A 65 34.80 -7.54 -36.43
C LYS A 65 33.89 -7.49 -35.20
N GLY A 66 34.24 -6.71 -34.17
CA GLY A 66 33.39 -6.39 -33.03
C GLY A 66 33.81 -7.12 -31.75
N GLY A 67 34.37 -6.36 -30.81
CA GLY A 67 35.06 -6.84 -29.61
C GLY A 67 36.54 -6.45 -29.71
N GLY A 68 37.00 -5.56 -28.83
CA GLY A 68 38.32 -4.92 -28.91
C GLY A 68 39.49 -5.91 -29.06
N SER A 69 40.65 -5.41 -29.50
CA SER A 69 41.86 -6.18 -29.77
C SER A 69 42.35 -6.96 -28.54
N GLY A 70 41.81 -8.16 -28.32
CA GLY A 70 42.03 -9.02 -27.16
C GLY A 70 43.36 -9.78 -27.20
N GLY A 71 44.44 -9.14 -27.68
CA GLY A 71 45.76 -9.75 -27.86
C GLY A 71 46.00 -10.33 -29.26
N SER A 72 47.27 -10.63 -29.57
CA SER A 72 47.73 -11.05 -30.91
C SER A 72 47.09 -12.35 -31.42
N ILE A 73 46.67 -13.24 -30.51
CA ILE A 73 46.01 -14.52 -30.85
C ILE A 73 44.60 -14.28 -31.40
N ARG A 74 43.84 -13.36 -30.79
CA ARG A 74 42.48 -13.00 -31.23
C ARG A 74 42.51 -12.09 -32.44
N ASP A 75 43.53 -11.23 -32.55
CA ASP A 75 43.75 -10.32 -33.68
C ASP A 75 44.12 -11.06 -34.98
N ALA A 76 44.86 -12.17 -34.86
CA ALA A 76 45.25 -13.03 -35.98
C ALA A 76 44.07 -13.82 -36.60
N GLY A 77 42.94 -13.97 -35.88
CA GLY A 77 41.70 -14.50 -36.45
C GLY A 77 41.72 -15.97 -36.90
N GLY A 78 42.48 -16.83 -36.20
CA GLY A 78 42.61 -18.27 -36.52
C GLY A 78 41.67 -19.20 -35.75
N ALA A 79 41.82 -20.51 -35.95
CA ALA A 79 41.05 -21.55 -35.24
C ALA A 79 41.16 -21.44 -33.71
N PHE A 80 42.35 -21.09 -33.21
CA PHE A 80 42.58 -20.87 -31.78
C PHE A 80 41.87 -19.62 -31.24
N GLY A 81 41.82 -18.52 -32.02
CA GLY A 81 41.09 -17.30 -31.62
C GLY A 81 39.57 -17.49 -31.56
N LYS A 82 39.01 -18.30 -32.47
CA LYS A 82 37.59 -18.70 -32.45
C LYS A 82 37.26 -19.60 -31.26
N MET A 83 38.14 -20.54 -30.92
CA MET A 83 37.98 -21.41 -29.75
C MET A 83 38.02 -20.61 -28.44
N GLU A 84 38.96 -19.67 -28.32
CA GLU A 84 39.09 -18.80 -27.15
C GLU A 84 37.86 -17.91 -26.97
N ALA A 85 37.34 -17.31 -28.05
CA ALA A 85 36.08 -16.56 -28.02
C ALA A 85 34.89 -17.41 -27.55
N ALA A 86 34.74 -18.63 -28.06
CA ALA A 86 33.67 -19.52 -27.65
C ALA A 86 33.78 -19.94 -26.17
N HIS A 87 35.00 -20.19 -25.68
CA HIS A 87 35.22 -20.61 -24.29
C HIS A 87 34.97 -19.45 -23.30
N GLU A 88 35.42 -18.24 -23.62
CA GLU A 88 35.10 -17.04 -22.85
C GLU A 88 33.60 -16.78 -22.81
N ASP A 89 32.91 -16.86 -23.96
CA ASP A 89 31.47 -16.68 -24.02
C ASP A 89 30.75 -17.71 -23.13
N GLN A 90 31.13 -18.99 -23.20
CA GLN A 90 30.56 -20.01 -22.32
C GLN A 90 30.78 -19.69 -20.84
N TYR A 91 31.98 -19.22 -20.47
CA TYR A 91 32.29 -18.83 -19.10
C TYR A 91 31.40 -17.67 -18.63
N PHE A 92 31.29 -16.61 -19.42
CA PHE A 92 30.46 -15.45 -19.06
C PHE A 92 28.96 -15.79 -19.02
N ARG A 93 28.49 -16.69 -19.89
CA ARG A 93 27.08 -17.15 -19.85
C ARG A 93 26.78 -17.93 -18.56
N LYS A 94 27.69 -18.82 -18.14
CA LYS A 94 27.57 -19.53 -16.86
C LYS A 94 27.56 -18.55 -15.70
N LEU A 95 28.52 -17.63 -15.65
CA LEU A 95 28.61 -16.63 -14.59
C LEU A 95 27.36 -15.73 -14.50
N GLN A 96 26.84 -15.29 -15.64
CA GLN A 96 25.59 -14.51 -15.71
C GLN A 96 24.40 -15.33 -15.22
N ALA A 97 24.29 -16.58 -15.63
CA ALA A 97 23.22 -17.48 -15.21
C ALA A 97 23.26 -17.71 -13.68
N ASP A 98 24.44 -17.95 -13.13
CA ASP A 98 24.63 -18.16 -11.68
C ASP A 98 24.28 -16.91 -10.87
N LEU A 99 24.72 -15.73 -11.33
CA LEU A 99 24.38 -14.45 -10.70
C LEU A 99 22.86 -14.22 -10.71
N LEU A 100 22.21 -14.44 -11.86
CA LEU A 100 20.76 -14.29 -11.98
C LEU A 100 20.01 -15.29 -11.10
N ALA A 101 20.47 -16.53 -11.02
CA ALA A 101 19.90 -17.54 -10.14
C ALA A 101 20.06 -17.14 -8.66
N LYS A 102 21.21 -16.59 -8.29
CA LYS A 102 21.46 -16.09 -6.93
C LYS A 102 20.51 -14.97 -6.54
N ILE A 103 20.40 -13.94 -7.38
CA ILE A 103 19.51 -12.80 -7.15
C ILE A 103 18.04 -13.26 -7.05
N LYS A 104 17.60 -14.15 -7.95
CA LYS A 104 16.24 -14.70 -7.90
C LYS A 104 15.95 -15.43 -6.61
N ARG A 105 16.88 -16.28 -6.15
CA ARG A 105 16.72 -17.03 -4.91
C ARG A 105 16.66 -16.12 -3.69
N GLU A 106 17.58 -15.15 -3.59
CA GLU A 106 17.60 -14.18 -2.49
C GLU A 106 16.29 -13.38 -2.43
N HIS A 107 15.76 -12.95 -3.58
CA HIS A 107 14.45 -12.27 -3.62
C HIS A 107 13.28 -13.19 -3.24
N GLN A 108 13.31 -14.46 -3.67
CA GLN A 108 12.28 -15.44 -3.29
C GLN A 108 12.32 -15.74 -1.80
N GLU A 109 13.50 -15.94 -1.23
CA GLU A 109 13.69 -16.14 0.20
C GLU A 109 13.18 -14.93 0.98
N GLN A 110 13.56 -13.71 0.59
CA GLN A 110 13.06 -12.47 1.22
C GLN A 110 11.53 -12.34 1.16
N ALA A 111 10.92 -12.67 0.02
CA ALA A 111 9.46 -12.65 -0.11
C ALA A 111 8.79 -13.61 0.89
N LEU A 112 9.30 -14.84 1.01
CA LEU A 112 8.79 -15.83 1.97
C LEU A 112 8.96 -15.36 3.42
N TYR A 113 10.12 -14.81 3.77
CA TYR A 113 10.34 -14.26 5.11
C TYR A 113 9.36 -13.14 5.45
N HIS A 114 9.09 -12.23 4.52
CA HIS A 114 8.12 -11.16 4.73
C HIS A 114 6.67 -11.67 4.82
N ASP A 115 6.31 -12.70 4.05
CA ASP A 115 4.99 -13.34 4.16
C ASP A 115 4.80 -13.97 5.56
N ASP A 116 5.84 -14.63 6.09
CA ASP A 116 5.83 -15.21 7.44
C ASP A 116 5.74 -14.10 8.52
N GLU A 117 6.48 -13.00 8.38
CA GLU A 117 6.40 -11.84 9.29
C GLU A 117 5.00 -11.22 9.28
N ILE A 118 4.39 -11.05 8.10
CA ILE A 118 3.02 -10.54 7.95
C ILE A 118 2.04 -11.48 8.66
N SER A 119 2.18 -12.80 8.48
CA SER A 119 1.33 -13.78 9.16
C SER A 119 1.43 -13.66 10.69
N PHE A 120 2.65 -13.58 11.22
CA PHE A 120 2.88 -13.44 12.66
C PHE A 120 2.25 -12.15 13.22
N HIS A 121 2.41 -11.02 12.52
CA HIS A 121 1.81 -9.76 12.92
C HIS A 121 0.28 -9.79 12.84
N ASN A 122 -0.29 -10.42 11.81
CA ASN A 122 -1.73 -10.60 11.70
C ASN A 122 -2.31 -11.41 12.88
N ASP A 123 -1.62 -12.47 13.30
CA ASP A 123 -2.03 -13.25 14.47
C ASP A 123 -1.99 -12.43 15.75
N ALA A 124 -0.94 -11.63 15.96
CA ALA A 124 -0.86 -10.72 17.11
C ALA A 124 -2.01 -9.69 17.11
N ILE A 125 -2.31 -9.11 15.94
CA ILE A 125 -3.45 -8.20 15.77
C ILE A 125 -4.77 -8.90 16.12
N ASN A 126 -4.97 -10.14 15.66
CA ASN A 126 -6.19 -10.90 15.94
C ASN A 126 -6.37 -11.17 17.45
N ARG A 127 -5.29 -11.56 18.15
CA ARG A 127 -5.32 -11.71 19.61
C ARG A 127 -5.70 -10.42 20.33
N HIS A 128 -5.18 -9.28 19.87
CA HIS A 128 -5.53 -7.98 20.44
C HIS A 128 -6.98 -7.58 20.15
N LYS A 129 -7.49 -7.85 18.95
CA LYS A 129 -8.91 -7.63 18.61
C LYS A 129 -9.83 -8.42 19.54
N GLU A 130 -9.56 -9.72 19.71
CA GLU A 130 -10.33 -10.55 20.62
C GLU A 130 -10.26 -10.05 22.07
N ALA A 131 -9.08 -9.61 22.53
CA ALA A 131 -8.93 -9.04 23.88
C ALA A 131 -9.76 -7.76 24.06
N ILE A 132 -9.79 -6.89 23.04
CA ILE A 132 -10.62 -5.69 23.02
C ILE A 132 -12.10 -6.07 23.10
N ASP A 133 -12.55 -7.05 22.33
CA ASP A 133 -13.95 -7.46 22.32
C ASP A 133 -14.38 -8.12 23.64
N ARG A 134 -13.50 -8.93 24.25
CA ARG A 134 -13.70 -9.44 25.62
C ARG A 134 -13.84 -8.31 26.62
N HIS A 135 -12.97 -7.30 26.55
CA HIS A 135 -13.05 -6.13 27.44
C HIS A 135 -14.33 -5.32 27.25
N LYS A 136 -14.80 -5.14 26.01
CA LYS A 136 -16.08 -4.48 25.72
C LYS A 136 -17.25 -5.24 26.33
N LEU A 137 -17.27 -6.57 26.19
CA LEU A 137 -18.32 -7.41 26.76
C LEU A 137 -18.31 -7.31 28.28
N LEU A 138 -17.15 -7.47 28.92
CA LEU A 138 -17.04 -7.37 30.37
C LEU A 138 -17.49 -6.00 30.88
N LYS A 139 -17.15 -4.93 30.17
CA LYS A 139 -17.62 -3.58 30.49
C LYS A 139 -19.15 -3.49 30.44
N SER A 140 -19.78 -4.02 29.39
CA SER A 140 -21.24 -4.02 29.26
C SER A 140 -21.94 -4.83 30.37
N GLN A 141 -21.35 -5.96 30.77
CA GLN A 141 -21.85 -6.79 31.87
C GLN A 141 -21.76 -6.02 33.20
N HIS A 142 -20.61 -5.41 33.48
CA HIS A 142 -20.42 -4.61 34.67
C HIS A 142 -21.41 -3.44 34.74
N GLU A 143 -21.62 -2.73 33.62
CA GLU A 143 -22.63 -1.67 33.52
C GLU A 143 -24.05 -2.19 33.78
N ALA A 144 -24.39 -3.41 33.36
CA ALA A 144 -25.70 -4.01 33.63
C ALA A 144 -25.88 -4.39 35.10
N THR A 145 -24.85 -4.94 35.74
CA THR A 145 -24.87 -5.27 37.18
C THR A 145 -25.05 -4.03 38.04
N LEU A 146 -24.38 -2.92 37.70
CA LEU A 146 -24.57 -1.65 38.40
C LEU A 146 -26.03 -1.16 38.32
N ARG A 147 -26.68 -1.27 37.15
CA ARG A 147 -28.10 -0.91 36.99
C ARG A 147 -29.04 -1.78 37.83
N GLN A 148 -28.72 -3.06 38.01
CA GLN A 148 -29.51 -3.96 38.86
C GLN A 148 -29.37 -3.56 40.33
N HIS A 149 -28.14 -3.36 40.80
CA HIS A 149 -27.86 -2.91 42.16
C HIS A 149 -28.61 -1.60 42.49
N ASP A 150 -28.57 -0.60 41.60
CA ASP A 150 -29.30 0.66 41.77
C ASP A 150 -30.83 0.48 41.80
N GLY A 151 -31.33 -0.55 41.13
CA GLY A 151 -32.75 -0.90 41.09
C GLY A 151 -33.20 -1.59 42.39
N ASP A 152 -32.41 -2.56 42.85
CA ASP A 152 -32.66 -3.33 44.07
C ASP A 152 -32.59 -2.42 45.30
N GLU A 153 -31.60 -1.52 45.38
CA GLU A 153 -31.47 -0.53 46.45
C GLU A 153 -32.72 0.36 46.55
N LYS A 154 -33.25 0.83 45.41
CA LYS A 154 -34.49 1.62 45.38
C LYS A 154 -35.70 0.82 45.88
N GLN A 155 -35.75 -0.48 45.60
CA GLN A 155 -36.82 -1.36 46.08
C GLN A 155 -36.71 -1.62 47.58
N GLU A 156 -35.50 -1.84 48.10
CA GLU A 156 -35.25 -1.94 49.54
C GLU A 156 -35.72 -0.68 50.27
N ILE A 157 -35.33 0.51 49.79
CA ILE A 157 -35.76 1.80 50.35
C ILE A 157 -37.30 1.95 50.30
N TYR A 158 -37.96 1.44 49.25
CA TYR A 158 -39.42 1.45 49.17
C TYR A 158 -40.07 0.51 50.20
N ASN A 159 -39.56 -0.72 50.31
CA ASN A 159 -40.06 -1.73 51.24
C ASN A 159 -39.85 -1.31 52.70
N GLU A 160 -38.69 -0.74 53.05
CA GLU A 160 -38.43 -0.20 54.39
C GLU A 160 -39.40 0.93 54.78
N ARG A 161 -39.66 1.87 53.86
CA ARG A 161 -40.61 2.97 54.09
C ARG A 161 -42.04 2.49 54.30
N ASN A 162 -42.44 1.41 53.63
CA ASN A 162 -43.79 0.84 53.75
C ASN A 162 -43.93 -0.15 54.90
N GLY A 163 -42.87 -0.89 55.25
CA GLY A 163 -42.85 -1.83 56.38
C GLY A 163 -42.91 -1.14 57.74
N ARG A 164 -42.38 0.09 57.86
CA ARG A 164 -42.44 0.92 59.08
C ARG A 164 -43.83 1.50 59.38
N LYS A 165 -44.83 1.31 58.51
CA LYS A 165 -46.22 1.81 58.66
C LYS A 165 -47.21 0.78 59.22
N LYS A 166 -46.73 -0.35 59.74
CA LYS A 166 -47.51 -1.30 60.55
C LYS A 166 -47.05 -1.26 61.99
#